data_AF-A0A2N1W978-F1
#
_entry.id   AF-A0A2N1W978-F1
#
_cell.length_a   1.000
_cell.length_b   1.000
_cell.length_c   1.000
_cell.angle_alpha   90.00
_cell.angle_beta   90.00
_cell.angle_gamma   90.00
#
_symmetry.space_group_name_H-M   'P 1'
#
loop_
_entity.id
_entity.type
_entity.pdbx_description
1 polymer ?
#
loop_
_entity_poly.entity_id
_entity_poly.type
_entity_poly.pdbx_seq_one_letter_code
_entity_poly.pdbx_strand_id
1 'polypeptide(L)'
;PRIDALALTNLVVPSNVRPNQVRVYRHRAASGSVGLNPNLGGVTAIGVNTSGSSPQQAGPFNWELLVQGRDYWLDPSGLWFVLTNKLDPNDFLAVSYVAGDGTRVGTFPASDNPASADSVLLVVEPSRGPDAGTFRHAMRQIYRVTGSDLARSSLKVAVVVNRSERPPNDVSTWLSVFGLSIPTDQSVFDTDNRLFPRSRDPGASDVIRDFFVFFPALEPFADQVLVPDPVQRNDSLYRTPEFLLLTQGPASKFQMRLEYTATGGGDRSSINLNALQIREETEQLFVNGRRLVRGVDYSIGYQTGVVSFLDPEGLFGGRAATVTARFEERGFFAVAPTSIVGLTTRWQLGEIGGINLVGLYQSEATAFNRPPLGFEPSASLIGGISTDLRFNTPGVSRFLSRFIPGGVTATSRLDLNAEVAFSKPDPNRSGQATLEEFEADQSIGISLRENAWQFGSRPLRADGVESFGFASGFDSTQAVQLVWQNLIPDGQGGVVRVRPIDIDTNIVLQGS
;
A
#
# COMPACT_ATOMS: atom_id res chain seq x y z
N PRO A 1 16.41 -21.32 3.87
CA PRO A 1 17.46 -21.27 4.93
C PRO A 1 16.97 -20.56 6.19
N ARG A 2 17.25 -21.11 7.37
CA ARG A 2 16.85 -20.52 8.67
C ARG A 2 17.94 -19.57 9.17
N ILE A 3 18.13 -18.47 8.45
CA ILE A 3 19.14 -17.46 8.75
C ILE A 3 18.40 -16.19 9.20
N ASP A 4 18.49 -15.88 10.48
CA ASP A 4 17.90 -14.67 11.06
C ASP A 4 18.75 -13.45 10.72
N ALA A 5 18.31 -12.69 9.71
CA ALA A 5 19.05 -11.54 9.22
C ALA A 5 19.22 -10.43 10.28
N LEU A 6 18.29 -10.32 11.23
CA LEU A 6 18.36 -9.37 12.34
C LEU A 6 19.37 -9.78 13.43
N ALA A 7 19.95 -10.98 13.33
CA ALA A 7 20.93 -11.51 14.30
C ALA A 7 22.31 -11.77 13.68
N LEU A 8 22.55 -11.34 12.43
CA LEU A 8 23.79 -11.66 11.69
C LEU A 8 25.07 -11.12 12.33
N THR A 9 25.00 -10.04 13.09
CA THR A 9 26.14 -9.51 13.85
C THR A 9 26.70 -10.50 14.87
N ASN A 10 25.86 -11.41 15.37
CA ASN A 10 26.21 -12.44 16.34
C ASN A 10 26.62 -13.76 15.67
N LEU A 11 26.45 -13.89 14.36
CA LEU A 11 26.80 -15.10 13.63
C LEU A 11 28.31 -15.12 13.35
N VAL A 12 28.95 -16.26 13.58
CA VAL A 12 30.34 -16.49 13.17
C VAL A 12 30.35 -16.73 11.66
N VAL A 13 30.64 -15.67 10.90
CA VAL A 13 30.78 -15.71 9.44
C VAL A 13 32.27 -15.67 9.08
N PRO A 14 32.73 -16.51 8.13
CA PRO A 14 34.09 -16.41 7.60
C PRO A 14 34.45 -14.99 7.12
N SER A 15 35.69 -14.56 7.36
CA SER A 15 36.15 -13.20 7.04
C SER A 15 36.09 -12.86 5.55
N ASN A 16 36.18 -13.87 4.67
CA ASN A 16 36.05 -13.72 3.22
C ASN A 16 34.62 -13.45 2.73
N VAL A 17 33.62 -13.61 3.61
CA VAL A 17 32.20 -13.38 3.27
C VAL A 17 31.65 -12.12 3.97
N ARG A 18 32.22 -11.72 5.11
CA ARG A 18 31.75 -10.56 5.87
C ARG A 18 32.29 -9.24 5.30
N PRO A 19 31.46 -8.35 4.75
CA PRO A 19 31.91 -7.07 4.21
C PRO A 19 32.28 -6.07 5.31
N ASN A 20 33.38 -5.35 5.13
CA ASN A 20 33.80 -4.25 6.01
C ASN A 20 33.63 -2.87 5.35
N GLN A 21 33.54 -2.83 4.03
CA GLN A 21 33.24 -1.63 3.25
C GLN A 21 32.23 -2.01 2.18
N VAL A 22 31.12 -1.29 2.08
CA VAL A 22 30.06 -1.53 1.08
C VAL A 22 29.69 -0.19 0.43
N ARG A 23 29.55 -0.19 -0.90
CA ARG A 23 28.94 0.88 -1.66
C ARG A 23 27.76 0.33 -2.44
N VAL A 24 26.66 1.06 -2.44
CA VAL A 24 25.44 0.72 -3.18
C VAL A 24 25.27 1.71 -4.31
N TYR A 25 24.92 1.19 -5.47
CA TYR A 25 24.75 1.95 -6.69
C TYR A 25 23.38 1.69 -7.29
N ARG A 26 22.78 2.71 -7.90
CA ARG A 26 21.52 2.61 -8.63
C ARG A 26 21.71 3.10 -10.06
N HIS A 27 21.13 2.39 -11.02
CA HIS A 27 20.97 2.91 -12.38
C HIS A 27 19.48 2.99 -12.69
N ARG A 28 19.02 4.20 -13.02
CA ARG A 28 17.65 4.44 -13.46
C ARG A 28 17.56 4.28 -14.96
N ALA A 29 16.69 3.37 -15.41
CA ALA A 29 16.40 3.25 -16.84
C ALA A 29 15.84 4.59 -17.35
N ALA A 30 16.23 5.01 -18.56
CA ALA A 30 15.76 6.27 -19.12
C ALA A 30 14.22 6.24 -19.23
N SER A 31 13.53 7.12 -18.51
CA SER A 31 12.14 7.42 -18.81
C SER A 31 12.12 8.20 -20.14
N GLY A 32 11.14 7.94 -21.02
CA GLY A 32 11.04 8.56 -22.34
C GLY A 32 10.85 10.10 -22.35
N SER A 33 11.13 10.79 -21.25
CA SER A 33 11.10 12.24 -21.12
C SER A 33 12.44 12.83 -21.58
N VAL A 34 12.42 13.46 -22.75
CA VAL A 34 13.57 14.18 -23.32
C VAL A 34 14.03 15.28 -22.36
N GLY A 35 15.28 15.22 -21.89
CA GLY A 35 15.99 16.39 -21.35
C GLY A 35 16.61 16.29 -19.94
N LEU A 36 16.33 15.24 -19.15
CA LEU A 36 16.98 15.04 -17.85
C LEU A 36 17.55 13.62 -17.76
N ASN A 37 18.87 13.49 -17.78
CA ASN A 37 19.52 12.21 -17.47
C ASN A 37 19.47 12.01 -15.94
N PRO A 38 18.66 11.06 -15.43
CA PRO A 38 18.49 10.87 -13.99
C PRO A 38 19.70 10.22 -13.32
N ASN A 39 20.71 9.84 -14.11
CA ASN A 39 21.98 9.27 -13.67
C ASN A 39 23.15 10.26 -13.85
N LEU A 40 22.88 11.55 -14.08
CA LEU A 40 23.94 12.54 -14.28
C LEU A 40 24.88 12.57 -13.05
N GLY A 41 26.19 12.49 -13.30
CA GLY A 41 27.21 12.55 -12.24
C GLY A 41 27.49 11.23 -11.53
N GLY A 42 26.89 10.11 -11.95
CA GLY A 42 27.28 8.79 -11.48
C GLY A 42 28.52 8.24 -12.20
N VAL A 43 28.84 6.98 -11.93
CA VAL A 43 30.06 6.32 -12.40
C VAL A 43 29.77 5.29 -13.48
N THR A 44 30.55 5.33 -14.56
CA THR A 44 30.50 4.35 -15.65
C THR A 44 31.08 3.02 -15.20
N ALA A 45 30.25 1.97 -15.16
CA ALA A 45 30.69 0.62 -14.83
C ALA A 45 29.79 -0.44 -15.49
N ILE A 46 30.34 -1.64 -15.64
CA ILE A 46 29.58 -2.83 -16.05
C ILE A 46 29.09 -3.56 -14.81
N GLY A 47 27.78 -3.78 -14.70
CA GLY A 47 27.19 -4.64 -13.70
C GLY A 47 27.36 -6.11 -14.09
N VAL A 48 27.92 -6.93 -13.20
CA VAL A 48 28.18 -8.35 -13.46
C VAL A 48 27.65 -9.18 -12.29
N ASN A 49 27.00 -10.32 -12.58
CA ASN A 49 26.65 -11.33 -11.58
C ASN A 49 26.76 -12.72 -12.18
N THR A 50 27.48 -13.62 -11.50
CA THR A 50 27.73 -15.00 -11.95
C THR A 50 27.18 -16.06 -10.99
N SER A 51 26.32 -15.68 -10.03
CA SER A 51 25.80 -16.60 -9.00
C SER A 51 24.53 -17.36 -9.43
N GLY A 52 23.94 -17.02 -10.58
CA GLY A 52 22.78 -17.70 -11.16
C GLY A 52 23.13 -18.88 -12.07
N SER A 53 22.12 -19.51 -12.67
CA SER A 53 22.34 -20.52 -13.72
C SER A 53 22.87 -19.91 -15.02
N SER A 54 22.60 -18.61 -15.22
CA SER A 54 23.07 -17.83 -16.36
C SER A 54 23.87 -16.63 -15.83
N PRO A 55 25.10 -16.39 -16.34
CA PRO A 55 25.81 -15.14 -16.07
C PRO A 55 25.00 -13.94 -16.56
N GLN A 56 24.95 -12.90 -15.73
CA GLN A 56 24.27 -11.64 -16.01
C GLN A 56 25.30 -10.53 -16.19
N GLN A 57 25.10 -9.72 -17.22
CA GLN A 57 25.90 -8.55 -17.50
C GLN A 57 24.98 -7.41 -17.96
N ALA A 58 25.14 -6.23 -17.36
CA ALA A 58 24.34 -5.05 -17.66
C ALA A 58 25.24 -3.83 -17.79
N GLY A 59 25.01 -2.99 -18.81
CA GLY A 59 25.83 -1.82 -19.10
C GLY A 59 26.96 -2.05 -20.11
N PRO A 60 27.94 -1.13 -20.20
CA PRO A 60 28.27 -0.10 -19.20
C PRO A 60 27.14 0.92 -19.02
N PHE A 61 26.82 1.21 -17.76
CA PHE A 61 25.83 2.22 -17.38
C PHE A 61 26.49 3.29 -16.53
N ASN A 62 25.87 4.47 -16.49
CA ASN A 62 26.20 5.48 -15.50
C ASN A 62 25.38 5.18 -14.21
N TRP A 63 26.09 4.85 -13.14
CA TRP A 63 25.55 4.41 -11.86
C TRP A 63 25.60 5.53 -10.81
N GLU A 64 24.46 5.94 -10.29
CA GLU A 64 24.35 6.84 -9.15
C GLU A 64 24.89 6.15 -7.89
N LEU A 65 25.88 6.77 -7.22
CA LEU A 65 26.35 6.31 -5.92
C LEU A 65 25.35 6.74 -4.84
N LEU A 66 24.77 5.77 -4.14
CA LEU A 66 23.85 6.03 -3.03
C LEU A 66 24.62 6.35 -1.74
N VAL A 67 24.07 7.24 -0.93
CA VAL A 67 24.65 7.69 0.34
C VAL A 67 24.04 6.91 1.51
N GLN A 68 24.89 6.17 2.24
CA GLN A 68 24.51 5.49 3.47
C GLN A 68 24.02 6.50 4.52
N GLY A 69 22.93 6.20 5.22
CA GLY A 69 22.34 7.11 6.20
C GLY A 69 21.37 8.13 5.59
N ARG A 70 21.20 8.14 4.26
CA ARG A 70 20.25 9.01 3.57
C ARG A 70 19.39 8.22 2.57
N ASP A 71 20.04 7.50 1.67
CA ASP A 71 19.41 6.78 0.57
C ASP A 71 19.16 5.30 0.94
N TYR A 72 19.96 4.77 1.85
CA TYR A 72 19.83 3.42 2.40
C TYR A 72 20.43 3.33 3.81
N TRP A 73 19.98 2.33 4.58
CA TRP A 73 20.61 1.90 5.81
C TRP A 73 21.29 0.54 5.60
N LEU A 74 22.53 0.41 6.10
CA LEU A 74 23.33 -0.80 6.03
C LEU A 74 23.36 -1.44 7.42
N ASP A 75 23.06 -2.73 7.50
CA ASP A 75 23.13 -3.46 8.76
C ASP A 75 24.58 -3.54 9.27
N PRO A 76 24.84 -3.50 10.59
CA PRO A 76 26.20 -3.57 11.12
C PRO A 76 26.97 -4.86 10.79
N SER A 77 26.30 -5.93 10.33
CA SER A 77 26.98 -7.10 9.77
C SER A 77 27.62 -6.85 8.39
N GLY A 78 27.16 -5.82 7.67
CA GLY A 78 27.52 -5.52 6.28
C GLY A 78 26.86 -6.44 5.24
N LEU A 79 26.05 -7.42 5.68
CA LEU A 79 25.54 -8.50 4.82
C LEU A 79 24.19 -8.19 4.17
N TRP A 80 23.49 -7.15 4.62
CA TRP A 80 22.25 -6.70 4.00
C TRP A 80 22.04 -5.20 4.25
N PHE A 81 21.23 -4.60 3.38
CA PHE A 81 20.84 -3.21 3.47
C PHE A 81 19.36 -3.07 3.11
N VAL A 82 18.78 -1.93 3.46
CA VAL A 82 17.42 -1.55 3.09
C VAL A 82 17.44 -0.14 2.54
N LEU A 83 16.74 0.07 1.42
CA LEU A 83 16.60 1.39 0.80
C LEU A 83 15.56 2.22 1.56
N THR A 84 15.78 3.52 1.64
CA THR A 84 14.80 4.46 2.23
C THR A 84 13.52 4.53 1.41
N ASN A 85 13.63 4.41 0.09
CA ASN A 85 12.51 4.42 -0.84
C ASN A 85 12.44 3.09 -1.59
N LYS A 86 11.22 2.67 -1.94
CA LYS A 86 11.02 1.52 -2.82
C LYS A 86 11.76 1.75 -4.15
N LEU A 87 12.49 0.73 -4.61
CA LEU A 87 13.14 0.74 -5.91
C LEU A 87 12.09 0.77 -7.04
N ASP A 88 12.30 1.57 -8.09
CA ASP A 88 11.45 1.50 -9.28
C ASP A 88 11.60 0.11 -9.93
N PRO A 89 10.52 -0.52 -10.43
CA PRO A 89 10.60 -1.83 -11.08
C PRO A 89 11.55 -1.89 -12.29
N ASN A 90 11.88 -0.75 -12.89
CA ASN A 90 12.79 -0.64 -14.04
C ASN A 90 14.23 -0.26 -13.65
N ASP A 91 14.50 -0.02 -12.37
CA ASP A 91 15.83 0.37 -11.90
C ASP A 91 16.71 -0.86 -11.61
N PHE A 92 18.00 -0.69 -11.85
CA PHE A 92 19.02 -1.67 -11.50
C PHE A 92 19.67 -1.27 -10.17
N LEU A 93 20.08 -2.27 -9.39
CA LEU A 93 20.95 -2.07 -8.24
C LEU A 93 22.22 -2.89 -8.36
N ALA A 94 23.32 -2.29 -7.95
CA ALA A 94 24.60 -2.95 -7.85
C ALA A 94 25.31 -2.59 -6.53
N VAL A 95 26.29 -3.40 -6.15
CA VAL A 95 27.14 -3.15 -4.99
C VAL A 95 28.61 -3.37 -5.32
N SER A 96 29.48 -2.70 -4.56
CA SER A 96 30.89 -3.08 -4.45
C SER A 96 31.22 -3.24 -2.98
N TYR A 97 32.00 -4.26 -2.64
CA TYR A 97 32.39 -4.46 -1.26
C TYR A 97 33.83 -4.98 -1.10
N VAL A 98 34.41 -4.73 0.07
CA VAL A 98 35.66 -5.35 0.53
C VAL A 98 35.33 -6.22 1.73
N ALA A 99 35.59 -7.52 1.62
CA ALA A 99 35.44 -8.48 2.69
C ALA A 99 36.51 -8.28 3.79
N GLY A 100 36.29 -8.86 4.96
CA GLY A 100 37.17 -8.73 6.11
C GLY A 100 38.57 -9.32 5.93
N ASP A 101 38.75 -10.22 4.96
CA ASP A 101 40.06 -10.74 4.55
C ASP A 101 40.76 -9.86 3.48
N GLY A 102 40.12 -8.77 3.04
CA GLY A 102 40.60 -7.90 1.97
C GLY A 102 40.15 -8.29 0.57
N THR A 103 39.42 -9.41 0.41
CA THR A 103 38.85 -9.81 -0.88
C THR A 103 37.90 -8.73 -1.38
N ARG A 104 38.17 -8.23 -2.59
CA ARG A 104 37.39 -7.16 -3.21
C ARG A 104 36.42 -7.75 -4.24
N VAL A 105 35.16 -7.32 -4.16
CA VAL A 105 34.12 -7.60 -5.16
C VAL A 105 33.71 -6.31 -5.85
N GLY A 106 33.87 -6.28 -7.17
CA GLY A 106 33.72 -5.08 -7.97
C GLY A 106 34.86 -4.07 -7.76
N THR A 107 34.68 -2.89 -8.32
CA THR A 107 35.60 -1.75 -8.26
C THR A 107 35.02 -0.67 -7.34
N PHE A 108 35.87 0.24 -6.87
CA PHE A 108 35.48 1.33 -5.96
C PHE A 108 35.83 2.69 -6.58
N PRO A 109 35.29 3.01 -7.76
CA PRO A 109 35.63 4.26 -8.43
C PRO A 109 35.18 5.44 -7.56
N ALA A 110 36.05 6.44 -7.42
CA ALA A 110 35.79 7.66 -6.67
C ALA A 110 35.28 8.81 -7.56
N SER A 111 35.51 8.71 -8.87
CA SER A 111 35.08 9.63 -9.92
C SER A 111 34.80 8.83 -11.18
N ASP A 112 33.94 9.35 -12.06
CA ASP A 112 33.69 8.71 -13.35
C ASP A 112 34.94 8.72 -14.22
N ASN A 113 35.28 7.56 -14.76
CA ASN A 113 36.32 7.39 -15.76
C ASN A 113 35.86 6.33 -16.76
N PRO A 114 35.17 6.70 -17.84
CA PRO A 114 34.67 5.74 -18.81
C PRO A 114 35.75 4.89 -19.51
N ALA A 115 37.03 5.29 -19.40
CA ALA A 115 38.17 4.52 -19.90
C ALA A 115 38.67 3.46 -18.91
N SER A 116 38.32 3.53 -17.61
CA SER A 116 38.56 2.42 -16.70
C SER A 116 37.51 1.33 -16.92
N ALA A 117 37.97 0.09 -17.04
CA ALA A 117 37.10 -1.09 -17.11
C ALA A 117 36.53 -1.41 -15.73
N ASP A 118 35.75 -0.48 -15.18
CA ASP A 118 35.14 -0.61 -13.86
C ASP A 118 33.98 -1.61 -13.91
N SER A 119 33.86 -2.39 -12.84
CA SER A 119 32.82 -3.40 -12.67
C SER A 119 32.18 -3.30 -11.28
N VAL A 120 30.90 -3.62 -11.19
CA VAL A 120 30.14 -3.66 -9.94
C VAL A 120 29.36 -4.97 -9.87
N LEU A 121 29.12 -5.51 -8.67
CA LEU A 121 28.29 -6.71 -8.51
C LEU A 121 26.83 -6.33 -8.72
N LEU A 122 26.21 -6.85 -9.78
CA LEU A 122 24.80 -6.64 -10.05
C LEU A 122 23.96 -7.42 -9.02
N VAL A 123 23.11 -6.73 -8.26
CA VAL A 123 22.25 -7.35 -7.22
C VAL A 123 20.77 -7.31 -7.56
N VAL A 124 20.32 -6.33 -8.34
CA VAL A 124 18.95 -6.28 -8.89
C VAL A 124 19.02 -5.98 -10.38
N GLU A 125 18.31 -6.79 -11.15
CA GLU A 125 18.06 -6.59 -12.59
C GLU A 125 16.54 -6.63 -12.82
N PRO A 126 15.95 -5.60 -13.45
CA PRO A 126 14.53 -5.53 -13.77
C PRO A 126 14.00 -6.77 -14.51
N SER A 127 12.75 -7.14 -14.22
CA SER A 127 12.01 -8.18 -14.94
C SER A 127 12.73 -9.54 -15.07
N ARG A 128 13.58 -9.88 -14.10
CA ARG A 128 14.24 -11.19 -14.02
C ARG A 128 13.55 -12.17 -13.09
N GLY A 129 13.66 -13.46 -13.43
CA GLY A 129 13.11 -14.58 -12.69
C GLY A 129 14.13 -15.34 -11.83
N PRO A 130 13.74 -16.45 -11.20
CA PRO A 130 14.58 -17.20 -10.25
C PRO A 130 15.84 -17.88 -10.82
N ASP A 131 15.93 -17.97 -12.15
CA ASP A 131 17.11 -18.42 -12.88
C ASP A 131 18.27 -17.40 -12.82
N ALA A 132 17.93 -16.12 -12.67
CA ALA A 132 18.88 -15.05 -12.44
C ALA A 132 19.47 -15.07 -11.02
N GLY A 133 20.78 -14.88 -10.91
CA GLY A 133 21.46 -14.72 -9.62
C GLY A 133 20.95 -13.49 -8.86
N THR A 134 20.59 -12.42 -9.57
CA THR A 134 20.02 -11.19 -8.99
C THR A 134 18.69 -11.42 -8.28
N PHE A 135 17.88 -12.38 -8.72
CA PHE A 135 16.58 -12.63 -8.10
C PHE A 135 16.70 -13.06 -6.63
N ARG A 136 17.80 -13.71 -6.26
CA ARG A 136 18.01 -14.28 -4.91
C ARG A 136 18.51 -13.27 -3.88
N HIS A 137 18.95 -12.09 -4.30
CA HIS A 137 19.45 -11.06 -3.38
C HIS A 137 18.33 -10.29 -2.67
N ALA A 138 17.13 -10.26 -3.24
CA ALA A 138 15.98 -9.60 -2.62
C ALA A 138 15.41 -10.45 -1.46
N MET A 139 15.37 -9.85 -0.27
CA MET A 139 14.74 -10.43 0.91
C MET A 139 13.22 -10.29 0.81
N ARG A 140 12.50 -11.42 0.86
CA ARG A 140 11.04 -11.49 0.63
C ARG A 140 10.26 -11.93 1.86
N GLN A 141 10.88 -11.84 3.02
CA GLN A 141 10.33 -12.27 4.31
C GLN A 141 10.04 -11.08 5.25
N ILE A 142 10.01 -9.86 4.70
CA ILE A 142 9.89 -8.61 5.45
C ILE A 142 8.65 -7.87 4.97
N TYR A 143 7.76 -7.50 5.88
CA TYR A 143 6.44 -6.96 5.54
C TYR A 143 6.18 -5.64 6.26
N ARG A 144 5.83 -4.61 5.48
CA ARG A 144 5.52 -3.28 6.00
C ARG A 144 4.28 -3.32 6.90
N VAL A 145 4.35 -2.64 8.04
CA VAL A 145 3.25 -2.43 8.99
C VAL A 145 2.63 -1.06 8.75
N THR A 146 3.35 0.00 9.09
CA THR A 146 2.92 1.41 8.97
C THR A 146 4.12 2.35 9.13
N GLY A 147 3.88 3.66 9.12
CA GLY A 147 4.88 4.71 9.31
C GLY A 147 5.34 4.91 10.77
N SER A 148 6.04 6.03 11.00
CA SER A 148 6.66 6.37 12.28
C SER A 148 5.69 6.71 13.41
N ASP A 149 4.42 6.89 13.08
CA ASP A 149 3.32 7.19 13.99
C ASP A 149 2.83 5.96 14.78
N LEU A 150 3.34 4.76 14.49
CA LEU A 150 3.02 3.55 15.24
C LEU A 150 3.36 3.66 16.73
N ALA A 151 2.35 3.48 17.59
CA ALA A 151 2.61 3.16 18.99
C ALA A 151 3.08 1.70 19.10
N ARG A 152 4.40 1.45 19.12
CA ARG A 152 5.02 0.11 18.99
C ARG A 152 4.38 -0.95 19.91
N SER A 153 4.08 -0.61 21.16
CA SER A 153 3.50 -1.53 22.15
C SER A 153 2.05 -1.95 21.86
N SER A 154 1.34 -1.23 20.97
CA SER A 154 -0.03 -1.54 20.59
C SER A 154 -0.12 -2.59 19.47
N LEU A 155 0.99 -2.86 18.78
CA LEU A 155 1.00 -3.72 17.60
C LEU A 155 0.70 -5.17 18.00
N LYS A 156 -0.39 -5.71 17.45
CA LYS A 156 -0.72 -7.12 17.43
C LYS A 156 -0.57 -7.65 16.01
N VAL A 157 0.03 -8.83 15.89
CA VAL A 157 0.24 -9.52 14.62
C VAL A 157 -0.31 -10.93 14.75
N ALA A 158 -1.12 -11.34 13.78
CA ALA A 158 -1.56 -12.73 13.64
C ALA A 158 -1.26 -13.22 12.22
N VAL A 159 -0.79 -14.47 12.11
CA VAL A 159 -0.61 -15.15 10.82
C VAL A 159 -1.69 -16.21 10.68
N VAL A 160 -2.42 -16.17 9.57
CA VAL A 160 -3.63 -16.96 9.35
C VAL A 160 -3.53 -17.73 8.05
N VAL A 161 -3.94 -19.00 8.10
CA VAL A 161 -4.16 -19.86 6.93
C VAL A 161 -5.58 -20.39 7.01
N ASN A 162 -6.38 -20.23 5.96
CA ASN A 162 -7.78 -20.68 5.92
C ASN A 162 -8.60 -20.25 7.15
N ARG A 163 -8.45 -18.98 7.57
CA ARG A 163 -9.11 -18.38 8.76
C ARG A 163 -8.68 -18.98 10.12
N SER A 164 -7.65 -19.82 10.16
CA SER A 164 -7.05 -20.35 11.39
C SER A 164 -5.68 -19.74 11.68
N GLU A 165 -5.45 -19.34 12.93
CA GLU A 165 -4.14 -18.93 13.43
C GLU A 165 -3.23 -20.11 13.81
N ARG A 166 -3.76 -21.34 13.76
CA ARG A 166 -3.01 -22.56 14.08
C ARG A 166 -2.90 -23.47 12.86
N PRO A 167 -1.77 -24.17 12.68
CA PRO A 167 -1.68 -25.29 11.76
C PRO A 167 -2.69 -26.39 12.13
N PRO A 168 -3.11 -27.22 11.16
CA PRO A 168 -3.95 -28.38 11.44
C PRO A 168 -3.26 -29.33 12.40
N ASN A 169 -3.96 -29.77 13.44
CA ASN A 169 -3.47 -30.71 14.46
C ASN A 169 -2.22 -30.23 15.25
N ASP A 170 -1.95 -28.92 15.26
CA ASP A 170 -0.89 -28.33 16.08
C ASP A 170 -1.51 -27.38 17.12
N VAL A 171 -0.94 -27.39 18.33
CA VAL A 171 -1.32 -26.47 19.41
C VAL A 171 -0.63 -25.11 19.28
N SER A 172 0.46 -25.08 18.50
CA SER A 172 1.26 -23.91 18.18
C SER A 172 0.49 -22.95 17.28
N THR A 173 0.78 -21.65 17.37
CA THR A 173 0.27 -20.67 16.41
C THR A 173 1.21 -20.59 15.22
N TRP A 174 0.72 -20.15 14.05
CA TRP A 174 1.59 -19.79 12.93
C TRP A 174 2.59 -18.70 13.32
N LEU A 175 2.20 -17.80 14.22
CA LEU A 175 3.07 -16.77 14.76
C LEU A 175 4.31 -17.38 15.45
N SER A 176 4.13 -18.38 16.32
CA SER A 176 5.24 -19.04 16.99
C SER A 176 6.02 -19.97 16.08
N VAL A 177 5.33 -20.70 15.19
CA VAL A 177 5.96 -21.56 14.18
C VAL A 177 6.94 -20.74 13.33
N PHE A 178 6.55 -19.55 12.87
CA PHE A 178 7.42 -18.67 12.10
C PHE A 178 8.46 -17.90 12.93
N GLY A 179 8.55 -18.15 14.24
CA GLY A 179 9.51 -17.50 15.13
C GLY A 179 9.24 -16.01 15.35
N LEU A 180 7.99 -15.58 15.19
CA LEU A 180 7.56 -14.19 15.38
C LEU A 180 7.04 -13.90 16.79
N SER A 181 6.74 -14.93 17.57
CA SER A 181 6.21 -14.77 18.94
C SER A 181 7.32 -14.63 19.97
N ILE A 182 6.98 -14.08 21.15
CA ILE A 182 7.86 -14.16 22.31
C ILE A 182 7.98 -15.62 22.81
N PRO A 183 9.10 -16.03 23.43
CA PRO A 183 9.29 -17.42 23.88
C PRO A 183 8.30 -17.88 24.96
N THR A 184 7.77 -16.94 25.75
CA THR A 184 6.87 -17.23 26.87
C THR A 184 5.40 -17.31 26.48
N ASP A 185 5.03 -16.79 25.31
CA ASP A 185 3.65 -16.78 24.82
C ASP A 185 3.62 -16.82 23.29
N GLN A 186 3.13 -17.94 22.76
CA GLN A 186 3.01 -18.20 21.33
C GLN A 186 2.01 -17.29 20.61
N SER A 187 1.10 -16.63 21.32
CA SER A 187 0.08 -15.76 20.73
C SER A 187 0.50 -14.28 20.71
N VAL A 188 1.64 -13.94 21.30
CA VAL A 188 2.10 -12.55 21.45
C VAL A 188 3.29 -12.30 20.53
N PHE A 189 3.17 -11.30 19.67
CA PHE A 189 4.23 -10.88 18.75
C PHE A 189 5.43 -10.29 19.51
N ASP A 190 6.64 -10.68 19.12
CA ASP A 190 7.89 -10.17 19.68
C ASP A 190 8.28 -8.84 19.02
N THR A 191 7.62 -7.77 19.46
CA THR A 191 7.86 -6.41 18.95
C THR A 191 9.32 -5.96 19.11
N ASP A 192 10.05 -6.45 20.11
CA ASP A 192 11.42 -6.00 20.39
C ASP A 192 12.46 -6.66 19.49
N ASN A 193 12.21 -7.89 19.03
CA ASN A 193 13.14 -8.63 18.18
C ASN A 193 12.65 -8.80 16.73
N ARG A 194 11.35 -8.61 16.45
CA ARG A 194 10.74 -8.91 15.14
C ARG A 194 10.10 -7.70 14.45
N LEU A 195 10.04 -6.54 15.11
CA LEU A 195 9.67 -5.27 14.48
C LEU A 195 10.92 -4.45 14.15
N PHE A 196 11.25 -4.37 12.86
CA PHE A 196 12.34 -3.53 12.35
C PHE A 196 11.80 -2.14 11.93
N PRO A 197 12.52 -1.03 12.14
CA PRO A 197 13.73 -0.90 12.95
C PRO A 197 13.52 -1.19 14.43
N ARG A 198 14.50 -1.86 15.06
CA ARG A 198 14.55 -2.06 16.51
C ARG A 198 15.30 -0.91 17.16
N SER A 199 15.02 -0.63 18.43
CA SER A 199 15.74 0.40 19.20
C SER A 199 17.25 0.17 19.30
N ARG A 200 17.71 -1.07 19.04
CA ARG A 200 19.12 -1.46 19.06
C ARG A 200 19.80 -1.38 17.68
N ASP A 201 19.06 -1.08 16.61
CA ASP A 201 19.58 -0.99 15.25
C ASP A 201 20.12 0.44 15.03
N PRO A 202 21.45 0.67 15.05
CA PRO A 202 22.00 2.02 15.14
C PRO A 202 21.69 2.85 13.90
N GLY A 203 21.05 4.02 14.09
CA GLY A 203 20.69 4.94 13.01
C GLY A 203 19.62 4.42 12.04
N ALA A 204 19.04 3.24 12.27
CA ALA A 204 18.06 2.65 11.36
C ALA A 204 16.77 3.46 11.31
N SER A 205 16.26 3.91 12.45
CA SER A 205 15.04 4.72 12.57
C SER A 205 15.16 6.14 12.01
N ASP A 206 16.39 6.63 11.80
CA ASP A 206 16.65 7.94 11.19
C ASP A 206 16.49 7.89 9.67
N VAL A 207 16.75 6.71 9.09
CA VAL A 207 16.74 6.45 7.65
C VAL A 207 15.44 5.79 7.21
N ILE A 208 15.00 4.77 7.95
CA ILE A 208 13.82 3.96 7.66
C ILE A 208 12.71 4.38 8.62
N ARG A 209 11.73 5.13 8.09
CA ARG A 209 10.63 5.69 8.87
C ARG A 209 9.47 4.73 9.08
N ASP A 210 9.36 3.72 8.22
CA ASP A 210 8.35 2.68 8.32
C ASP A 210 8.79 1.54 9.23
N PHE A 211 7.82 0.88 9.86
CA PHE A 211 8.02 -0.36 10.61
C PHE A 211 7.67 -1.58 9.76
N PHE A 212 8.41 -2.67 9.98
CA PHE A 212 8.31 -3.91 9.23
C PHE A 212 8.33 -5.12 10.17
N VAL A 213 7.40 -6.06 9.98
CA VAL A 213 7.48 -7.41 10.55
C VAL A 213 8.57 -8.17 9.81
N PHE A 214 9.50 -8.73 10.57
CA PHE A 214 10.68 -9.39 10.04
C PHE A 214 10.67 -10.88 10.40
N PHE A 215 10.48 -11.75 9.40
CA PHE A 215 10.54 -13.19 9.60
C PHE A 215 12.01 -13.66 9.69
N PRO A 216 12.36 -14.48 10.69
CA PRO A 216 13.73 -14.98 10.85
C PRO A 216 14.17 -16.01 9.80
N ALA A 217 13.26 -16.77 9.19
CA ALA A 217 13.62 -17.62 8.06
C ALA A 217 13.62 -16.80 6.76
N LEU A 218 14.55 -17.07 5.82
CA LEU A 218 14.58 -16.36 4.53
C LEU A 218 13.38 -16.71 3.62
N GLU A 219 12.87 -17.93 3.77
CA GLU A 219 11.77 -18.46 2.96
C GLU A 219 10.73 -19.15 3.86
N PRO A 220 10.10 -18.42 4.81
CA PRO A 220 9.31 -19.03 5.88
C PRO A 220 8.17 -19.89 5.36
N PHE A 221 7.50 -19.46 4.29
CA PHE A 221 6.31 -20.13 3.75
C PHE A 221 6.62 -21.34 2.87
N ALA A 222 7.87 -21.45 2.40
CA ALA A 222 8.35 -22.58 1.61
C ALA A 222 9.14 -23.60 2.44
N ASP A 223 9.53 -23.25 3.68
CA ASP A 223 10.32 -24.11 4.55
C ASP A 223 9.52 -25.36 4.96
N GLN A 224 10.05 -26.53 4.58
CA GLN A 224 9.37 -27.81 4.79
C GLN A 224 9.24 -28.24 6.25
N VAL A 225 10.03 -27.64 7.14
CA VAL A 225 10.00 -27.96 8.56
C VAL A 225 9.09 -26.97 9.29
N LEU A 226 8.98 -25.71 8.82
CA LEU A 226 7.99 -24.74 9.33
C LEU A 226 6.59 -25.02 8.81
N VAL A 227 6.47 -25.49 7.57
CA VAL A 227 5.20 -25.84 6.93
C VAL A 227 5.29 -27.29 6.40
N PRO A 228 5.12 -28.29 7.29
CA PRO A 228 5.23 -29.71 6.92
C PRO A 228 4.21 -30.12 5.87
N ASP A 229 2.97 -29.64 6.00
CA ASP A 229 1.89 -29.92 5.06
C ASP A 229 2.16 -29.28 3.68
N PRO A 230 2.39 -30.09 2.62
CA PRO A 230 2.63 -29.57 1.27
C PRO A 230 1.45 -28.76 0.72
N VAL A 231 0.22 -29.04 1.17
CA VAL A 231 -0.98 -28.30 0.75
C VAL A 231 -0.95 -26.86 1.25
N GLN A 232 -0.34 -26.61 2.42
CA GLN A 232 -0.22 -25.27 3.01
C GLN A 232 1.06 -24.55 2.61
N ARG A 233 2.10 -25.28 2.22
CA ARG A 233 3.37 -24.71 1.75
C ARG A 233 3.18 -23.79 0.55
N ASN A 234 3.88 -22.67 0.53
CA ASN A 234 3.81 -21.70 -0.57
C ASN A 234 5.21 -21.18 -0.94
N ASP A 235 5.68 -21.54 -2.13
CA ASP A 235 6.96 -21.10 -2.68
C ASP A 235 6.83 -20.09 -3.83
N SER A 236 5.61 -19.64 -4.15
CA SER A 236 5.34 -18.73 -5.27
C SER A 236 6.22 -17.48 -5.21
N LEU A 237 6.33 -16.89 -4.03
CA LEU A 237 7.14 -15.69 -3.78
C LEU A 237 8.63 -15.87 -4.11
N TYR A 238 9.14 -17.11 -4.08
CA TYR A 238 10.56 -17.42 -4.30
C TYR A 238 10.82 -18.06 -5.66
N ARG A 239 9.76 -18.38 -6.43
CA ARG A 239 9.84 -19.07 -7.73
C ARG A 239 9.13 -18.37 -8.87
N THR A 240 8.39 -17.30 -8.60
CA THR A 240 7.71 -16.52 -9.63
C THR A 240 8.36 -15.15 -9.73
N PRO A 241 8.68 -14.65 -10.94
CA PRO A 241 9.13 -13.28 -11.13
C PRO A 241 8.12 -12.28 -10.53
N GLU A 242 8.59 -11.21 -9.89
CA GLU A 242 7.72 -10.29 -9.14
C GLU A 242 6.61 -9.69 -10.03
N PHE A 243 6.95 -9.30 -11.27
CA PHE A 243 6.02 -8.74 -12.25
C PHE A 243 4.94 -9.74 -12.73
N LEU A 244 5.10 -11.03 -12.44
CA LEU A 244 4.14 -12.10 -12.76
C LEU A 244 3.41 -12.65 -11.54
N LEU A 245 3.82 -12.28 -10.32
CA LEU A 245 3.36 -12.92 -9.10
C LEU A 245 1.84 -12.79 -8.89
N LEU A 246 1.27 -11.63 -9.23
CA LEU A 246 -0.15 -11.37 -9.05
C LEU A 246 -1.02 -11.89 -10.20
N THR A 247 -0.46 -12.03 -11.40
CA THR A 247 -1.20 -12.37 -12.62
C THR A 247 -1.08 -13.84 -13.00
N GLN A 248 0.10 -14.43 -12.81
CA GLN A 248 0.43 -15.80 -13.20
C GLN A 248 0.93 -16.64 -12.01
N GLY A 249 1.15 -16.02 -10.85
CA GLY A 249 1.62 -16.71 -9.66
C GLY A 249 0.53 -17.59 -9.02
N PRO A 250 0.93 -18.67 -8.32
CA PRO A 250 0.02 -19.42 -7.46
C PRO A 250 -0.67 -18.52 -6.42
N ALA A 251 -1.89 -18.88 -6.05
CA ALA A 251 -2.67 -18.14 -5.06
C ALA A 251 -1.93 -17.99 -3.71
N SER A 252 -2.09 -16.82 -3.08
CA SER A 252 -1.57 -16.56 -1.74
C SER A 252 -2.30 -17.41 -0.70
N LYS A 253 -1.54 -18.09 0.17
CA LYS A 253 -2.09 -18.98 1.22
C LYS A 253 -2.09 -18.35 2.62
N PHE A 254 -1.05 -17.58 2.94
CA PHE A 254 -0.86 -16.97 4.25
C PHE A 254 -1.37 -15.53 4.24
N GLN A 255 -2.07 -15.15 5.31
CA GLN A 255 -2.56 -13.79 5.54
C GLN A 255 -1.99 -13.28 6.85
N MET A 256 -1.52 -12.04 6.87
CA MET A 256 -1.16 -11.35 8.11
C MET A 256 -2.25 -10.36 8.47
N ARG A 257 -2.71 -10.44 9.72
CA ARG A 257 -3.63 -9.48 10.31
C ARG A 257 -2.85 -8.61 11.29
N LEU A 258 -2.96 -7.29 11.09
CA LEU A 258 -2.29 -6.29 11.89
C LEU A 258 -3.35 -5.44 12.59
N GLU A 259 -3.21 -5.26 13.90
CA GLU A 259 -4.03 -4.36 14.70
C GLU A 259 -3.07 -3.47 15.49
N TYR A 260 -3.21 -2.16 15.40
CA TYR A 260 -2.34 -1.21 16.09
C TYR A 260 -3.03 0.15 16.26
N THR A 261 -2.49 0.96 17.16
CA THR A 261 -2.83 2.38 17.28
C THR A 261 -1.72 3.22 16.66
N ALA A 262 -2.11 4.16 15.80
CA ALA A 262 -1.24 5.23 15.35
C ALA A 262 -1.42 6.44 16.27
N THR A 263 -0.33 6.90 16.87
CA THR A 263 -0.27 8.18 17.56
C THR A 263 -0.01 9.28 16.55
N GLY A 264 -1.04 10.06 16.23
CA GLY A 264 -0.86 11.35 15.58
C GLY A 264 0.06 12.25 16.42
N GLY A 265 0.81 13.13 15.74
CA GLY A 265 1.75 14.06 16.37
C GLY A 265 1.13 14.75 17.59
N GLY A 266 1.93 14.88 18.66
CA GLY A 266 1.51 15.04 20.07
C GLY A 266 0.68 16.26 20.48
N ASP A 267 0.02 16.92 19.54
CA ASP A 267 -0.94 17.97 19.82
C ASP A 267 -2.35 17.39 20.04
N ARG A 268 -2.72 17.22 21.31
CA ARG A 268 -4.08 16.79 21.71
C ARG A 268 -5.15 17.84 21.42
N SER A 269 -4.76 19.03 20.95
CA SER A 269 -5.70 20.09 20.60
C SER A 269 -6.42 19.87 19.28
N SER A 270 -5.99 18.90 18.45
CA SER A 270 -6.67 18.65 17.18
C SER A 270 -6.74 17.18 16.79
N ILE A 271 -7.74 16.84 15.98
CA ILE A 271 -7.88 15.56 15.31
C ILE A 271 -8.16 15.80 13.84
N ASN A 272 -7.40 15.13 12.97
CA ASN A 272 -7.69 15.09 11.54
C ASN A 272 -8.66 13.93 11.29
N LEU A 273 -9.83 14.22 10.74
CA LEU A 273 -10.85 13.22 10.41
C LEU A 273 -10.51 12.43 9.12
N ASN A 274 -9.41 12.78 8.44
CA ASN A 274 -8.97 12.20 7.17
C ASN A 274 -10.06 12.22 6.09
N ALA A 275 -10.93 13.22 6.14
CA ALA A 275 -12.02 13.46 5.21
C ALA A 275 -11.94 14.90 4.70
N LEU A 276 -12.09 15.10 3.39
CA LEU A 276 -12.04 16.43 2.78
C LEU A 276 -13.45 16.85 2.38
N GLN A 277 -13.78 18.14 2.47
CA GLN A 277 -15.14 18.64 2.18
C GLN A 277 -16.26 17.95 3.00
N ILE A 278 -16.10 17.96 4.32
CA ILE A 278 -17.18 17.58 5.24
C ILE A 278 -18.35 18.54 5.04
N ARG A 279 -19.57 18.00 4.92
CA ARG A 279 -20.78 18.80 4.81
C ARG A 279 -21.04 19.53 6.12
N GLU A 280 -21.19 20.84 6.04
CA GLU A 280 -21.39 21.69 7.21
C GLU A 280 -22.58 21.20 8.06
N GLU A 281 -22.40 21.21 9.38
CA GLU A 281 -23.41 20.88 10.40
C GLU A 281 -23.85 19.41 10.46
N THR A 282 -23.18 18.52 9.73
CA THR A 282 -23.43 17.07 9.81
C THR A 282 -22.60 16.40 10.89
N GLU A 283 -21.58 17.09 11.41
CA GLU A 283 -20.64 16.54 12.37
C GLU A 283 -21.26 16.40 13.76
N GLN A 284 -21.05 15.23 14.36
CA GLN A 284 -21.38 14.92 15.73
C GLN A 284 -20.14 14.31 16.39
N LEU A 285 -19.56 15.07 17.31
CA LEU A 285 -18.41 14.62 18.08
C LEU A 285 -18.84 14.18 19.47
N PHE A 286 -18.23 13.11 19.95
CA PHE A 286 -18.42 12.56 21.28
C PHE A 286 -17.08 12.29 21.93
N VAL A 287 -16.94 12.61 23.22
CA VAL A 287 -15.79 12.20 24.04
C VAL A 287 -16.31 11.30 25.15
N ASN A 288 -15.86 10.05 25.18
CA ASN A 288 -16.32 9.03 26.14
C ASN A 288 -17.87 8.93 26.21
N GLY A 289 -18.55 9.09 25.06
CA GLY A 289 -20.01 9.09 24.96
C GLY A 289 -20.69 10.43 25.26
N ARG A 290 -20.00 11.45 25.80
CA ARG A 290 -20.54 12.82 25.95
C ARG A 290 -20.48 13.55 24.62
N ARG A 291 -21.64 13.98 24.11
CA ARG A 291 -21.70 14.81 22.90
C ARG A 291 -21.04 16.16 23.15
N LEU A 292 -20.15 16.57 22.24
CA LEU A 292 -19.51 17.88 22.22
C LEU A 292 -20.36 18.91 21.51
N VAL A 293 -20.22 20.18 21.91
CA VAL A 293 -20.92 21.33 21.35
C VAL A 293 -19.96 22.15 20.49
N ARG A 294 -20.27 22.30 19.19
CA ARG A 294 -19.52 23.15 18.26
C ARG A 294 -19.50 24.60 18.74
N GLY A 295 -18.33 25.24 18.66
CA GLY A 295 -18.09 26.61 19.11
C GLY A 295 -17.88 26.76 20.62
N VAL A 296 -18.10 25.69 21.40
CA VAL A 296 -17.86 25.67 22.85
C VAL A 296 -16.76 24.67 23.20
N ASP A 297 -16.93 23.42 22.80
CA ASP A 297 -15.98 22.34 23.07
C ASP A 297 -14.97 22.17 21.90
N TYR A 298 -15.37 22.46 20.65
CA TYR A 298 -14.51 22.32 19.47
C TYR A 298 -14.88 23.27 18.32
N SER A 299 -13.96 23.46 17.38
CA SER A 299 -14.16 24.03 16.05
C SER A 299 -13.77 23.02 14.96
N ILE A 300 -14.28 23.19 13.73
CA ILE A 300 -13.99 22.29 12.61
C ILE A 300 -13.74 23.08 11.33
N GLY A 301 -12.67 22.75 10.63
CA GLY A 301 -12.38 23.23 9.29
C GLY A 301 -12.96 22.27 8.25
N TYR A 302 -14.20 22.52 7.80
CA TYR A 302 -14.95 21.64 6.91
C TYR A 302 -14.24 21.28 5.59
N GLN A 303 -13.42 22.19 5.06
CA GLN A 303 -12.63 21.91 3.85
C GLN A 303 -11.49 20.92 4.11
N THR A 304 -10.87 21.01 5.30
CA THR A 304 -9.66 20.27 5.68
C THR A 304 -9.92 19.02 6.51
N GLY A 305 -11.12 18.86 7.07
CA GLY A 305 -11.44 17.77 7.99
C GLY A 305 -10.77 17.85 9.36
N VAL A 306 -10.14 18.98 9.69
CA VAL A 306 -9.43 19.18 10.95
C VAL A 306 -10.39 19.73 11.99
N VAL A 307 -10.53 19.00 13.10
CA VAL A 307 -11.24 19.44 14.29
C VAL A 307 -10.22 19.98 15.29
N SER A 308 -10.47 21.14 15.87
CA SER A 308 -9.67 21.71 16.97
C SER A 308 -10.50 21.77 18.24
N PHE A 309 -10.03 21.16 19.32
CA PHE A 309 -10.66 21.22 20.64
C PHE A 309 -10.32 22.53 21.34
N LEU A 310 -11.34 23.22 21.86
CA LEU A 310 -11.20 24.55 22.45
C LEU A 310 -10.74 24.51 23.91
N ASP A 311 -11.03 23.42 24.62
CA ASP A 311 -10.51 23.13 25.97
C ASP A 311 -10.06 21.66 26.08
N PRO A 312 -8.89 21.30 25.52
CA PRO A 312 -8.40 19.92 25.53
C PRO A 312 -8.16 19.37 26.94
N GLU A 313 -7.68 20.20 27.87
CA GLU A 313 -7.43 19.76 29.25
C GLU A 313 -8.73 19.46 30.00
N GLY A 314 -9.76 20.31 29.87
CA GLY A 314 -11.07 20.06 30.45
C GLY A 314 -11.80 18.86 29.83
N LEU A 315 -11.62 18.63 28.52
CA LEU A 315 -12.29 17.54 27.79
C LEU A 315 -11.66 16.16 28.00
N PHE A 316 -10.34 16.08 28.06
CA PHE A 316 -9.61 14.80 28.13
C PHE A 316 -9.01 14.53 29.51
N GLY A 317 -8.72 15.58 30.28
CA GLY A 317 -7.97 15.48 31.53
C GLY A 317 -6.61 14.79 31.34
N GLY A 318 -6.14 14.09 32.39
CA GLY A 318 -4.90 13.31 32.38
C GLY A 318 -5.05 11.85 31.91
N ARG A 319 -6.22 11.43 31.40
CA ARG A 319 -6.52 10.02 31.08
C ARG A 319 -6.72 9.82 29.58
N ALA A 320 -6.67 8.55 29.14
CA ALA A 320 -7.07 8.19 27.80
C ALA A 320 -8.56 8.50 27.61
N ALA A 321 -8.90 9.13 26.48
CA ALA A 321 -10.27 9.46 26.11
C ALA A 321 -10.51 9.01 24.67
N THR A 322 -11.69 8.42 24.43
CA THR A 322 -12.11 8.00 23.09
C THR A 322 -12.93 9.10 22.47
N VAL A 323 -12.48 9.64 21.34
CA VAL A 323 -13.25 10.56 20.51
C VAL A 323 -13.95 9.78 19.41
N THR A 324 -15.26 9.91 19.29
CA THR A 324 -16.02 9.40 18.15
C THR A 324 -16.56 10.58 17.37
N ALA A 325 -16.23 10.66 16.08
CA ALA A 325 -16.79 11.62 15.16
C ALA A 325 -17.71 10.88 14.17
N ARG A 326 -18.89 11.46 13.90
CA ARG A 326 -19.80 11.05 12.84
C ARG A 326 -20.05 12.27 11.97
N PHE A 327 -19.96 12.16 10.66
CA PHE A 327 -20.13 13.28 9.75
C PHE A 327 -20.47 12.76 8.35
N GLU A 328 -20.97 13.64 7.50
CA GLU A 328 -21.23 13.37 6.08
C GLU A 328 -20.14 14.03 5.24
N GLU A 329 -19.49 13.28 4.36
CA GLU A 329 -18.48 13.77 3.42
C GLU A 329 -19.06 13.92 2.02
N ARG A 330 -18.67 14.98 1.29
CA ARG A 330 -18.94 15.07 -0.14
C ARG A 330 -17.90 14.25 -0.90
N GLY A 331 -18.21 12.97 -1.16
CA GLY A 331 -17.35 12.10 -1.95
C GLY A 331 -17.10 12.66 -3.36
N PHE A 332 -15.83 12.70 -3.78
CA PHE A 332 -15.41 13.20 -5.11
C PHE A 332 -15.56 12.16 -6.23
N PHE A 333 -15.79 10.89 -5.91
CA PHE A 333 -15.87 9.80 -6.89
C PHE A 333 -17.20 9.05 -6.79
N ALA A 334 -17.88 8.97 -7.95
CA ALA A 334 -19.13 8.27 -8.23
C ALA A 334 -20.01 7.96 -7.00
N VAL A 335 -20.61 9.00 -6.42
CA VAL A 335 -21.71 8.81 -5.47
C VAL A 335 -22.84 8.10 -6.22
N ALA A 336 -23.13 6.87 -5.83
CA ALA A 336 -24.31 6.14 -6.27
C ALA A 336 -25.52 7.08 -6.11
N PRO A 337 -26.25 7.45 -7.20
CA PRO A 337 -27.35 8.40 -7.08
C PRO A 337 -28.34 7.93 -6.01
N THR A 338 -28.44 8.70 -4.92
CA THR A 338 -29.21 8.33 -3.74
C THR A 338 -30.49 9.15 -3.70
N SER A 339 -31.62 8.46 -3.64
CA SER A 339 -32.95 9.06 -3.45
C SER A 339 -33.46 8.71 -2.05
N ILE A 340 -33.84 9.73 -1.29
CA ILE A 340 -34.38 9.58 0.06
C ILE A 340 -35.79 10.17 0.07
N VAL A 341 -36.77 9.36 0.43
CA VAL A 341 -38.16 9.79 0.63
C VAL A 341 -38.52 9.48 2.08
N GLY A 342 -38.97 10.49 2.81
CA GLY A 342 -39.31 10.32 4.21
C GLY A 342 -40.59 11.05 4.59
N LEU A 343 -41.26 10.52 5.60
CA LEU A 343 -42.36 11.16 6.30
C LEU A 343 -42.02 11.22 7.78
N THR A 344 -42.15 12.41 8.37
CA THR A 344 -42.10 12.60 9.82
C THR A 344 -43.39 13.23 10.27
N THR A 345 -44.00 12.67 11.30
CA THR A 345 -45.23 13.16 11.89
C THR A 345 -45.06 13.23 13.40
N ARG A 346 -45.50 14.32 14.00
CA ARG A 346 -45.54 14.48 15.45
C ARG A 346 -46.99 14.62 15.91
N TRP A 347 -47.41 13.74 16.81
CA TRP A 347 -48.65 13.88 17.53
C TRP A 347 -48.39 14.57 18.87
N GLN A 348 -48.93 15.78 19.02
CA GLN A 348 -48.88 16.54 20.27
C GLN A 348 -49.93 16.01 21.26
N LEU A 349 -49.50 15.72 22.49
CA LEU A 349 -50.33 15.28 23.62
C LEU A 349 -50.51 16.42 24.63
N GLY A 350 -50.71 17.65 24.14
CA GLY A 350 -50.84 18.86 24.95
C GLY A 350 -49.57 19.19 25.73
N GLU A 351 -49.73 19.54 27.01
CA GLU A 351 -48.61 19.92 27.89
C GLU A 351 -47.70 18.75 28.29
N ILE A 352 -48.17 17.51 28.08
CA ILE A 352 -47.45 16.29 28.47
C ILE A 352 -46.37 15.91 27.45
N GLY A 353 -46.32 16.56 26.28
CA GLY A 353 -45.30 16.33 25.26
C GLY A 353 -45.86 15.71 24.00
N GLY A 354 -45.17 14.76 23.38
CA GLY A 354 -45.62 14.17 22.12
C GLY A 354 -45.00 12.83 21.74
N ILE A 355 -45.55 12.28 20.66
CA ILE A 355 -45.07 11.05 20.00
C ILE A 355 -44.63 11.44 18.59
N ASN A 356 -43.43 11.04 18.20
CA ASN A 356 -42.87 11.24 16.88
C ASN A 356 -42.87 9.91 16.12
N LEU A 357 -43.29 9.96 14.88
CA LEU A 357 -43.28 8.85 13.93
C LEU A 357 -42.39 9.26 12.77
N VAL A 358 -41.44 8.41 12.42
CA VAL A 358 -40.58 8.60 11.26
C VAL A 358 -40.63 7.37 10.37
N GLY A 359 -40.73 7.59 9.06
CA GLY A 359 -40.53 6.58 8.04
C GLY A 359 -39.60 7.16 6.97
N LEU A 360 -38.57 6.42 6.61
CA LEU A 360 -37.56 6.81 5.63
C LEU A 360 -37.32 5.64 4.68
N TYR A 361 -37.45 5.89 3.40
CA TYR A 361 -37.02 4.97 2.35
C TYR A 361 -35.86 5.61 1.60
N GLN A 362 -34.70 4.97 1.67
CA GLN A 362 -33.51 5.33 0.91
C GLN A 362 -33.32 4.29 -0.20
N SER A 363 -33.04 4.75 -1.41
CA SER A 363 -32.69 3.91 -2.55
C SER A 363 -31.47 4.48 -3.26
N GLU A 364 -30.49 3.63 -3.51
CA GLU A 364 -29.26 3.94 -4.22
C GLU A 364 -29.29 3.26 -5.59
N ALA A 365 -29.00 4.03 -6.63
CA ALA A 365 -28.82 3.52 -7.98
C ALA A 365 -27.33 3.27 -8.27
N THR A 366 -27.05 2.34 -9.19
CA THR A 366 -25.69 2.12 -9.69
C THR A 366 -25.52 2.84 -11.03
N ALA A 367 -24.31 3.35 -11.29
CA ALA A 367 -23.94 3.91 -12.60
C ALA A 367 -23.56 2.82 -13.61
N PHE A 368 -23.41 1.56 -13.15
CA PHE A 368 -22.99 0.43 -13.96
C PHE A 368 -24.20 -0.35 -14.48
N ASN A 369 -24.22 -0.67 -15.78
CA ASN A 369 -25.22 -1.60 -16.33
C ASN A 369 -25.03 -3.04 -15.81
N ARG A 370 -23.80 -3.41 -15.46
CA ARG A 370 -23.40 -4.67 -14.84
C ARG A 370 -22.63 -4.36 -13.56
N PRO A 371 -23.29 -4.15 -12.41
CA PRO A 371 -22.61 -3.72 -11.21
C PRO A 371 -21.63 -4.79 -10.72
N PRO A 372 -20.34 -4.46 -10.54
CA PRO A 372 -19.41 -5.37 -9.89
C PRO A 372 -19.76 -5.58 -8.42
N LEU A 373 -19.26 -6.66 -7.81
CA LEU A 373 -19.47 -6.95 -6.39
C LEU A 373 -19.04 -5.76 -5.52
N GLY A 374 -19.95 -5.25 -4.70
CA GLY A 374 -19.76 -4.05 -3.86
C GLY A 374 -20.30 -2.75 -4.46
N PHE A 375 -20.77 -2.75 -5.72
CA PHE A 375 -21.36 -1.60 -6.42
C PHE A 375 -22.82 -1.85 -6.83
N GLU A 376 -23.47 -2.80 -6.18
CA GLU A 376 -24.87 -3.12 -6.40
C GLU A 376 -25.78 -2.00 -5.90
N PRO A 377 -26.87 -1.68 -6.62
CA PRO A 377 -27.87 -0.75 -6.13
C PRO A 377 -28.49 -1.32 -4.84
N SER A 378 -28.53 -0.51 -3.79
CA SER A 378 -29.05 -0.88 -2.48
C SER A 378 -30.30 -0.07 -2.14
N ALA A 379 -31.09 -0.54 -1.19
CA ALA A 379 -32.15 0.24 -0.58
C ALA A 379 -32.28 -0.07 0.91
N SER A 380 -32.87 0.84 1.67
CA SER A 380 -33.15 0.63 3.08
C SER A 380 -34.44 1.33 3.47
N LEU A 381 -35.34 0.60 4.12
CA LEU A 381 -36.50 1.16 4.79
C LEU A 381 -36.22 1.25 6.28
N ILE A 382 -36.27 2.46 6.83
CA ILE A 382 -36.15 2.73 8.25
C ILE A 382 -37.49 3.27 8.75
N GLY A 383 -37.95 2.77 9.88
CA GLY A 383 -39.12 3.31 10.55
C GLY A 383 -38.88 3.42 12.05
N GLY A 384 -39.48 4.41 12.69
CA GLY A 384 -39.27 4.65 14.10
C GLY A 384 -40.43 5.35 14.77
N ILE A 385 -40.58 5.06 16.06
CA ILE A 385 -41.48 5.73 16.99
C ILE A 385 -40.65 6.21 18.17
N SER A 386 -40.71 7.50 18.48
CA SER A 386 -40.09 8.05 19.67
C SER A 386 -41.06 8.89 20.48
N THR A 387 -40.81 9.02 21.77
CA THR A 387 -41.62 9.83 22.67
C THR A 387 -40.77 10.83 23.43
N ASP A 388 -41.37 11.97 23.74
CA ASP A 388 -40.81 12.97 24.64
C ASP A 388 -41.89 13.40 25.63
N LEU A 389 -42.14 12.53 26.62
CA LEU A 389 -43.21 12.74 27.59
C LEU A 389 -42.67 13.42 28.85
N ARG A 390 -43.46 14.37 29.37
CA ARG A 390 -43.10 15.26 30.45
C ARG A 390 -44.25 15.27 31.46
N PHE A 391 -44.01 14.71 32.63
CA PHE A 391 -45.01 14.61 33.68
C PHE A 391 -44.62 15.50 34.86
N ASN A 392 -45.47 16.46 35.21
CA ASN A 392 -45.32 17.20 36.46
C ASN A 392 -45.66 16.24 37.62
N THR A 393 -44.72 16.02 38.53
CA THR A 393 -44.86 15.02 39.60
C THR A 393 -44.84 15.66 40.98
N PRO A 394 -45.70 16.64 41.31
CA PRO A 394 -45.61 17.43 42.55
C PRO A 394 -45.76 16.59 43.83
N GLY A 395 -46.23 15.34 43.73
CA GLY A 395 -46.19 14.37 44.83
C GLY A 395 -44.77 14.03 45.29
N VAL A 396 -43.78 14.04 44.39
CA VAL A 396 -42.36 13.79 44.70
C VAL A 396 -41.78 14.95 45.50
N SER A 397 -41.94 16.20 45.05
CA SER A 397 -41.54 17.37 45.85
C SER A 397 -42.23 17.33 47.22
N ARG A 398 -43.54 17.06 47.27
CA ARG A 398 -44.29 16.97 48.55
C ARG A 398 -43.81 15.85 49.48
N PHE A 399 -43.44 14.70 48.94
CA PHE A 399 -42.87 13.60 49.72
C PHE A 399 -41.50 13.99 50.30
N LEU A 400 -40.62 14.54 49.47
CA LEU A 400 -39.28 14.99 49.89
C LEU A 400 -39.34 16.13 50.91
N SER A 401 -40.31 17.04 50.79
CA SER A 401 -40.58 18.10 51.76
C SER A 401 -40.88 17.60 53.17
N ARG A 402 -41.26 16.33 53.36
CA ARG A 402 -41.48 15.73 54.69
C ARG A 402 -40.18 15.39 55.42
N PHE A 403 -39.07 15.28 54.69
CA PHE A 403 -37.78 14.85 55.23
C PHE A 403 -36.73 15.98 55.24
N ILE A 404 -37.02 17.12 54.60
CA ILE A 404 -36.10 18.26 54.48
C ILE A 404 -36.66 19.44 55.29
N PRO A 405 -36.01 19.86 56.40
CA PRO A 405 -36.40 21.04 57.17
C PRO A 405 -36.34 22.29 56.28
N GLY A 406 -37.46 23.00 56.13
CA GLY A 406 -37.60 24.16 55.24
C GLY A 406 -38.40 23.90 53.95
N GLY A 407 -38.66 22.62 53.62
CA GLY A 407 -39.49 22.21 52.47
C GLY A 407 -38.79 22.36 51.10
N VAL A 408 -39.19 21.54 50.13
CA VAL A 408 -38.70 21.62 48.74
C VAL A 408 -39.63 22.52 47.93
N THR A 409 -39.15 23.69 47.50
CA THR A 409 -39.89 24.65 46.66
C THR A 409 -39.73 24.43 45.16
N ALA A 410 -38.76 23.61 44.76
CA ALA A 410 -38.53 23.28 43.35
C ALA A 410 -39.62 22.33 42.80
N THR A 411 -40.09 22.60 41.60
CA THR A 411 -41.06 21.77 40.88
C THR A 411 -40.41 20.45 40.46
N SER A 412 -40.98 19.32 40.88
CA SER A 412 -40.55 18.00 40.41
C SER A 412 -41.24 17.64 39.09
N ARG A 413 -40.45 17.11 38.17
CA ARG A 413 -40.88 16.63 36.87
C ARG A 413 -40.21 15.31 36.54
N LEU A 414 -40.92 14.44 35.83
CA LEU A 414 -40.41 13.20 35.26
C LEU A 414 -40.43 13.32 33.74
N ASP A 415 -39.28 13.08 33.13
CA ASP A 415 -39.12 13.00 31.68
C ASP A 415 -38.96 11.54 31.26
N LEU A 416 -39.82 11.11 30.34
CA LEU A 416 -39.78 9.77 29.77
C LEU A 416 -39.57 9.88 28.26
N ASN A 417 -38.37 9.47 27.82
CA ASN A 417 -38.04 9.33 26.42
C ASN A 417 -37.88 7.84 26.11
N ALA A 418 -38.66 7.34 25.17
CA ALA A 418 -38.55 5.98 24.66
C ALA A 418 -38.47 6.02 23.13
N GLU A 419 -37.69 5.12 22.55
CA GLU A 419 -37.53 5.01 21.10
C GLU A 419 -37.55 3.55 20.69
N VAL A 420 -38.30 3.24 19.64
CA VAL A 420 -38.30 1.95 18.96
C VAL A 420 -38.15 2.22 17.48
N ALA A 421 -37.12 1.64 16.87
CA ALA A 421 -36.87 1.75 15.45
C ALA A 421 -36.66 0.36 14.83
N PHE A 422 -37.00 0.24 13.55
CA PHE A 422 -36.70 -0.92 12.73
C PHE A 422 -36.00 -0.47 11.45
N SER A 423 -35.17 -1.36 10.90
CA SER A 423 -34.62 -1.21 9.57
C SER A 423 -34.84 -2.49 8.78
N LYS A 424 -35.14 -2.34 7.50
CA LYS A 424 -35.22 -3.42 6.53
C LYS A 424 -34.29 -3.05 5.36
N PRO A 425 -33.02 -3.48 5.42
CA PRO A 425 -32.09 -3.29 4.31
C PRO A 425 -32.39 -4.27 3.18
N ASP A 426 -32.25 -3.79 1.95
CA ASP A 426 -32.20 -4.55 0.71
C ASP A 426 -30.84 -4.27 0.06
N PRO A 427 -29.80 -5.05 0.38
CA PRO A 427 -28.42 -4.73 0.00
C PRO A 427 -28.14 -4.92 -1.50
N ASN A 428 -29.03 -5.56 -2.26
CA ASN A 428 -28.85 -5.79 -3.69
C ASN A 428 -30.20 -5.84 -4.41
N ARG A 429 -30.67 -4.68 -4.86
CA ARG A 429 -31.90 -4.53 -5.63
C ARG A 429 -31.83 -5.16 -7.02
N SER A 430 -30.64 -5.30 -7.60
CA SER A 430 -30.48 -5.96 -8.90
C SER A 430 -30.56 -7.48 -8.81
N GLY A 431 -30.43 -8.06 -7.62
CA GLY A 431 -30.43 -9.52 -7.40
C GLY A 431 -29.21 -10.25 -7.97
N GLN A 432 -28.28 -9.54 -8.60
CA GLN A 432 -27.06 -10.06 -9.17
C GLN A 432 -25.89 -9.10 -8.91
N ALA A 433 -24.68 -9.63 -8.94
CA ALA A 433 -23.44 -8.89 -8.85
C ALA A 433 -22.41 -9.55 -9.76
N THR A 434 -21.66 -8.76 -10.50
CA THR A 434 -20.64 -9.26 -11.42
C THR A 434 -19.33 -9.46 -10.67
N LEU A 435 -18.75 -10.65 -10.73
CA LEU A 435 -17.40 -10.90 -10.19
C LEU A 435 -16.30 -10.48 -11.18
N GLU A 436 -16.57 -10.65 -12.47
CA GLU A 436 -15.70 -10.30 -13.59
C GLU A 436 -16.58 -10.04 -14.83
N GLU A 437 -16.30 -8.96 -15.55
CA GLU A 437 -17.05 -8.56 -16.76
C GLU A 437 -16.31 -8.86 -18.06
N PHE A 438 -15.01 -9.17 -18.00
CA PHE A 438 -14.12 -9.42 -19.15
C PHE A 438 -14.08 -8.27 -20.17
N GLU A 439 -14.53 -7.07 -19.79
CA GLU A 439 -14.46 -5.85 -20.61
C GLU A 439 -13.12 -5.10 -20.41
N ALA A 440 -12.33 -5.48 -19.40
CA ALA A 440 -11.01 -4.92 -19.18
C ALA A 440 -10.05 -5.35 -20.30
N ASP A 441 -9.64 -4.39 -21.13
CA ASP A 441 -8.67 -4.62 -22.19
C ASP A 441 -7.28 -4.86 -21.60
N GLN A 442 -6.75 -6.08 -21.77
CA GLN A 442 -5.36 -6.43 -21.45
C GLN A 442 -4.41 -6.17 -22.64
N SER A 443 -4.78 -5.32 -23.59
CA SER A 443 -3.92 -5.01 -24.73
C SER A 443 -2.62 -4.33 -24.27
N ILE A 444 -1.51 -4.81 -24.85
CA ILE A 444 -0.24 -4.08 -24.78
C ILE A 444 -0.31 -3.01 -25.86
N GLY A 445 -0.48 -1.75 -25.44
CA GLY A 445 -0.45 -0.62 -26.34
C GLY A 445 0.91 -0.47 -27.01
N ILE A 446 1.04 -0.90 -28.26
CA ILE A 446 2.23 -0.62 -29.07
C ILE A 446 2.08 0.79 -29.62
N SER A 447 2.95 1.71 -29.18
CA SER A 447 2.93 3.09 -29.69
C SER A 447 3.19 3.07 -31.20
N LEU A 448 2.29 3.64 -31.99
CA LEU A 448 2.56 3.85 -33.41
C LEU A 448 3.39 5.11 -33.66
N ARG A 449 3.60 5.98 -32.66
CA ARG A 449 4.33 7.26 -32.85
C ARG A 449 5.78 7.01 -33.25
N GLU A 450 6.24 7.64 -34.33
CA GLU A 450 7.61 7.46 -34.86
C GLU A 450 8.70 7.69 -33.82
N ASN A 451 8.54 8.73 -32.98
CA ASN A 451 9.51 9.10 -31.94
C ASN A 451 9.53 8.15 -30.74
N ALA A 452 8.61 7.19 -30.66
CA ALA A 452 8.64 6.13 -29.66
C ALA A 452 9.54 4.95 -30.09
N TRP A 453 9.99 4.93 -31.36
CA TRP A 453 10.82 3.88 -31.93
C TRP A 453 12.23 4.38 -32.20
N GLN A 454 13.19 3.48 -32.03
CA GLN A 454 14.60 3.70 -32.33
C GLN A 454 15.19 2.42 -32.89
N PHE A 455 16.35 2.54 -33.56
CA PHE A 455 17.06 1.36 -34.04
C PHE A 455 17.45 0.46 -32.88
N GLY A 456 17.11 -0.82 -32.99
CA GLY A 456 17.54 -1.83 -32.03
C GLY A 456 19.02 -2.18 -32.21
N SER A 457 19.65 -2.68 -31.15
CA SER A 457 20.96 -3.30 -31.23
C SER A 457 20.90 -4.60 -32.04
N ARG A 458 22.04 -5.01 -32.62
CA ARG A 458 22.18 -6.31 -33.31
C ARG A 458 21.75 -7.46 -32.38
N PRO A 459 20.82 -8.34 -32.80
CA PRO A 459 20.44 -9.49 -31.98
C PRO A 459 21.62 -10.44 -31.74
N LEU A 460 21.69 -11.03 -30.55
CA LEU A 460 22.82 -11.87 -30.14
C LEU A 460 22.62 -13.36 -30.44
N ARG A 461 21.38 -13.82 -30.60
CA ARG A 461 21.03 -15.24 -30.80
C ARG A 461 20.09 -15.39 -31.97
N ALA A 462 20.30 -16.43 -32.77
CA ALA A 462 19.49 -16.73 -33.97
C ALA A 462 18.32 -17.69 -33.70
N ASP A 463 17.97 -17.89 -32.42
CA ASP A 463 16.94 -18.82 -31.99
C ASP A 463 15.63 -18.59 -32.77
N GLY A 464 15.19 -19.60 -33.52
CA GLY A 464 13.92 -19.57 -34.27
C GLY A 464 13.99 -19.00 -35.69
N VAL A 465 15.16 -18.56 -36.15
CA VAL A 465 15.37 -18.05 -37.52
C VAL A 465 16.53 -18.72 -38.27
N GLU A 466 17.06 -19.82 -37.73
CA GLU A 466 18.19 -20.56 -38.31
C GLU A 466 17.86 -21.10 -39.71
N SER A 467 16.61 -21.52 -39.92
CA SER A 467 16.09 -21.99 -41.20
C SER A 467 16.06 -20.92 -42.29
N PHE A 468 16.14 -19.64 -41.92
CA PHE A 468 16.24 -18.52 -42.85
C PHE A 468 17.68 -18.12 -43.18
N GLY A 469 18.66 -18.94 -42.79
CA GLY A 469 20.08 -18.73 -43.10
C GLY A 469 20.88 -18.02 -42.00
N PHE A 470 20.30 -17.80 -40.82
CA PHE A 470 20.96 -17.15 -39.69
C PHE A 470 21.58 -18.12 -38.68
N ALA A 471 21.83 -19.38 -39.05
CA ALA A 471 22.34 -20.41 -38.15
C ALA A 471 23.67 -20.04 -37.44
N SER A 472 24.46 -19.15 -38.04
CA SER A 472 25.72 -18.62 -37.47
C SER A 472 25.55 -17.33 -36.64
N GLY A 473 24.31 -16.87 -36.40
CA GLY A 473 24.03 -15.58 -35.78
C GLY A 473 23.84 -14.46 -36.81
N PHE A 474 23.73 -13.23 -36.31
CA PHE A 474 23.52 -12.03 -37.12
C PHE A 474 24.84 -11.28 -37.33
N ASP A 475 25.20 -11.01 -38.59
CA ASP A 475 26.31 -10.12 -38.94
C ASP A 475 25.81 -8.68 -39.10
N SER A 476 26.54 -7.71 -38.52
CA SER A 476 26.27 -6.28 -38.71
C SER A 476 26.44 -5.83 -40.16
N THR A 477 27.24 -6.55 -40.96
CA THR A 477 27.39 -6.26 -42.40
C THR A 477 26.12 -6.57 -43.20
N GLN A 478 25.22 -7.38 -42.65
CA GLN A 478 23.94 -7.75 -43.25
C GLN A 478 22.80 -6.82 -42.81
N ALA A 479 23.08 -5.81 -41.97
CA ALA A 479 22.08 -4.84 -41.58
C ALA A 479 21.68 -3.97 -42.78
N VAL A 480 20.37 -3.91 -43.05
CA VAL A 480 19.79 -3.05 -44.09
C VAL A 480 19.16 -1.82 -43.45
N GLN A 481 19.02 -0.75 -44.23
CA GLN A 481 18.33 0.45 -43.78
C GLN A 481 16.86 0.14 -43.51
N LEU A 482 16.42 0.37 -42.28
CA LEU A 482 15.01 0.31 -41.89
C LEU A 482 14.48 1.74 -41.74
N VAL A 483 13.32 2.01 -42.32
CA VAL A 483 12.63 3.31 -42.21
C VAL A 483 11.22 3.04 -41.69
N TRP A 484 10.83 3.73 -40.62
CA TRP A 484 9.46 3.78 -40.13
C TRP A 484 9.00 5.24 -40.13
N GLN A 485 7.84 5.49 -40.75
CA GLN A 485 7.24 6.82 -40.83
C GLN A 485 5.72 6.68 -40.92
N ASN A 486 5.02 7.52 -40.17
CA ASN A 486 3.59 7.76 -40.26
C ASN A 486 3.28 9.07 -40.98
N LEU A 487 4.22 10.03 -40.97
CA LEU A 487 4.08 11.36 -41.55
C LEU A 487 5.18 11.56 -42.60
N ILE A 488 4.83 12.24 -43.70
CA ILE A 488 5.80 12.60 -44.72
C ILE A 488 6.25 14.04 -44.43
N PRO A 489 7.52 14.29 -44.06
CA PRO A 489 7.98 15.63 -43.77
C PRO A 489 8.05 16.48 -45.05
N ASP A 490 7.64 17.75 -44.97
CA ASP A 490 7.69 18.69 -46.10
C ASP A 490 9.05 19.38 -46.29
N GLY A 491 10.03 19.04 -45.45
CA GLY A 491 11.36 19.64 -45.45
C GLY A 491 11.45 21.03 -44.80
N GLN A 492 10.33 21.60 -44.32
CA GLN A 492 10.25 22.87 -43.59
C GLN A 492 9.70 22.74 -42.16
N GLY A 493 9.58 21.50 -41.67
CA GLY A 493 9.08 21.20 -40.32
C GLY A 493 7.57 20.98 -40.26
N GLY A 494 6.89 20.91 -41.40
CA GLY A 494 5.49 20.51 -41.53
C GLY A 494 5.32 19.10 -42.09
N VAL A 495 4.05 18.71 -42.28
CA VAL A 495 3.65 17.39 -42.75
C VAL A 495 2.96 17.50 -44.10
N VAL A 496 3.47 16.78 -45.11
CA VAL A 496 2.80 16.59 -46.39
C VAL A 496 1.69 15.55 -46.24
N ARG A 497 0.46 15.95 -46.54
CA ARG A 497 -0.65 15.01 -46.72
C ARG A 497 -0.66 14.55 -48.18
N VAL A 498 -0.28 13.30 -48.41
CA VAL A 498 -0.32 12.68 -49.73
C VAL A 498 -1.72 12.12 -49.98
N ARG A 499 -2.35 12.52 -51.10
CA ARG A 499 -3.60 11.95 -51.60
C ARG A 499 -3.28 10.88 -52.65
N PRO A 500 -4.19 9.94 -52.95
CA PRO A 500 -3.96 8.94 -54.00
C PRO A 500 -3.58 9.56 -55.35
N ILE A 501 -4.12 10.74 -55.68
CA ILE A 501 -3.80 11.47 -56.91
C ILE A 501 -2.34 11.96 -56.98
N ASP A 502 -1.72 12.15 -55.81
CA ASP A 502 -0.34 12.64 -55.68
C ASP A 502 0.66 11.49 -55.85
N ILE A 503 0.19 10.23 -55.87
CA ILE A 503 0.98 9.00 -56.09
C ILE A 503 0.81 8.52 -57.53
N ASP A 504 -0.43 8.49 -58.03
CA ASP A 504 -0.75 8.17 -59.42
C ASP A 504 -1.92 9.05 -59.90
N THR A 505 -1.62 9.86 -60.92
CA THR A 505 -2.55 10.82 -61.51
C THR A 505 -3.73 10.16 -62.24
N ASN A 506 -3.68 8.84 -62.46
CA ASN A 506 -4.75 8.09 -63.12
C ASN A 506 -5.74 7.45 -62.14
N ILE A 507 -5.51 7.55 -60.82
CA ILE A 507 -6.42 7.02 -59.81
C ILE A 507 -7.67 7.91 -59.73
N VAL A 508 -8.79 7.40 -60.24
CA VAL A 508 -10.13 7.99 -60.07
C VAL A 508 -10.83 7.28 -58.91
N LEU A 509 -10.94 7.96 -57.77
CA LEU A 509 -11.77 7.50 -56.66
C LEU A 509 -13.24 7.73 -57.02
N GLN A 510 -13.99 6.68 -57.38
CA GLN A 510 -15.44 6.76 -57.52
C GLN A 510 -16.11 6.55 -56.16
N GLY A 511 -16.82 7.58 -55.69
CA GLY A 511 -17.71 7.53 -54.53
C GLY A 511 -17.27 8.43 -53.38
N SER A 512 -17.96 9.56 -53.22
CA SER A 512 -18.03 10.37 -52.00
C SER A 512 -19.47 10.42 -51.52
#